data_AF-A0A1I0BH57-F1
#
_entry.id   AF-A0A1I0BH57-F1
#
_cell.length_a   1.000
_cell.length_b   1.000
_cell.length_c   1.000
_cell.angle_alpha   90.00
_cell.angle_beta   90.00
_cell.angle_gamma   90.00
#
_symmetry.space_group_name_H-M   'P 1'
#
loop_
_entity.id
_entity.type
_entity.pdbx_description
1 polymer ?
#
loop_
_entity_poly.entity_id
_entity_poly.type
_entity_poly.pdbx_seq_one_letter_code
_entity_poly.pdbx_strand_id
1 'polypeptide(L)'
;MKIIEKTTMKDGTKILLTDWSEHNTKNFPNFYGLQIHAYPIAKRTSKYKIIKRNNKFLLAISMNPYCNYTNEDVLADFKALKMGVKTLEDLSNHFWNGKEDMYYLGMDVDYQE
;
A
#
# COMPACT_ATOMS: atom_id res chain seq x y z
N MET A 1 -3.82 -0.02 16.02
CA MET A 1 -2.89 0.55 15.02
C MET A 1 -2.08 1.69 15.63
N LYS A 2 -0.76 1.63 15.47
CA LYS A 2 0.16 2.71 15.84
C LYS A 2 0.84 3.28 14.59
N ILE A 3 0.84 4.61 14.46
CA ILE A 3 1.59 5.27 13.38
C ILE A 3 3.04 5.41 13.82
N ILE A 4 3.97 4.85 13.05
CA ILE A 4 5.41 4.95 13.29
C ILE A 4 5.97 6.20 12.61
N GLU A 5 5.66 6.39 11.33
CA GLU A 5 6.19 7.50 10.54
C GLU A 5 5.16 8.00 9.53
N LYS A 6 5.18 9.30 9.24
CA LYS A 6 4.43 9.93 8.15
C LYS A 6 5.39 10.74 7.30
N THR A 7 5.32 10.60 5.99
CA THR A 7 6.15 11.39 5.07
C THR A 7 5.45 11.57 3.73
N THR A 8 6.12 12.25 2.80
CA THR A 8 5.63 12.51 1.45
C THR A 8 6.69 12.07 0.46
N MET A 9 6.30 11.28 -0.53
CA MET A 9 7.14 10.90 -1.66
C MET A 9 7.47 12.12 -2.54
N LYS A 10 8.47 11.99 -3.41
CA LYS A 10 8.92 13.08 -4.30
C LYS A 10 7.81 13.62 -5.22
N ASP A 11 6.86 12.77 -5.60
CA ASP A 11 5.71 13.11 -6.45
C ASP A 11 4.54 13.79 -5.69
N GLY A 12 4.69 13.98 -4.38
CA GLY A 12 3.65 14.56 -3.51
C GLY A 12 2.70 13.53 -2.89
N THR A 13 2.87 12.24 -3.18
CA THR A 13 2.05 11.18 -2.58
C THR A 13 2.37 11.04 -1.09
N LYS A 14 1.34 11.14 -0.23
CA LYS A 14 1.51 10.94 1.22
C LYS A 14 1.61 9.45 1.52
N ILE A 15 2.60 9.07 2.33
CA ILE A 15 2.78 7.69 2.79
C ILE A 15 2.95 7.64 4.31
N LEU A 16 2.43 6.59 4.93
CA LEU A 16 2.54 6.34 6.36
C LEU A 16 3.04 4.92 6.57
N LEU A 17 3.92 4.76 7.54
CA LEU A 17 4.29 3.47 8.10
C LEU A 17 3.51 3.26 9.40
N THR A 18 2.78 2.16 9.46
CA THR A 18 1.91 1.81 10.60
C THR A 18 2.22 0.41 11.09
N ASP A 19 2.03 0.19 12.39
CA ASP A 19 2.20 -1.09 13.06
C ASP A 19 0.85 -1.57 13.60
N TRP A 20 0.48 -2.78 13.18
CA TRP A 20 -0.75 -3.47 13.55
C TRP A 20 -0.50 -4.68 14.44
N SER A 21 0.74 -4.94 14.88
CA SER A 21 1.11 -6.10 15.70
C SER A 21 0.30 -6.23 17.00
N GLU A 22 -0.23 -5.13 17.55
CA GLU A 22 -1.10 -5.17 18.73
C GLU A 22 -2.41 -5.96 18.53
N HIS A 23 -2.80 -6.21 17.27
CA HIS A 23 -3.97 -7.01 16.92
C HIS A 23 -3.67 -8.51 16.83
N ASN A 24 -2.41 -8.92 16.99
CA ASN A 24 -2.04 -10.33 17.06
C ASN A 24 -2.68 -10.99 18.29
N THR A 25 -3.13 -12.22 18.10
CA THR A 25 -3.73 -13.02 19.17
C THR A 25 -2.83 -14.20 19.50
N LYS A 26 -3.09 -14.89 20.61
CA LYS A 26 -2.34 -16.13 20.95
C LYS A 26 -2.39 -17.18 19.84
N ASN A 27 -3.53 -17.28 19.14
CA ASN A 27 -3.72 -18.25 18.05
C ASN A 27 -3.11 -17.75 16.73
N PHE A 28 -2.90 -16.45 16.59
CA PHE A 28 -2.36 -15.80 15.40
C PHE A 28 -1.30 -14.76 15.82
N PRO A 29 -0.15 -15.19 16.34
CA PRO A 29 0.84 -14.29 16.96
C PRO A 29 1.58 -13.43 15.94
N ASN A 30 1.60 -13.84 14.67
CA ASN A 30 2.39 -13.21 13.59
C ASN A 30 1.52 -12.90 12.35
N PHE A 31 0.25 -12.56 12.55
CA PHE A 31 -0.68 -12.31 11.44
C PHE A 31 -0.69 -10.83 11.01
N TYR A 32 -0.56 -9.91 11.97
CA TYR A 32 -0.46 -8.48 11.76
C TYR A 32 0.95 -7.97 12.08
N GLY A 33 1.35 -6.90 11.39
CA GLY A 33 2.65 -6.28 11.56
C GLY A 33 2.69 -4.91 10.88
N LEU A 34 3.78 -4.64 10.17
CA LEU A 34 3.99 -3.38 9.48
C LEU A 34 3.14 -3.30 8.21
N GLN A 35 2.66 -2.08 7.95
CA GLN A 35 1.90 -1.75 6.76
C GLN A 35 2.23 -0.33 6.29
N ILE A 36 2.39 -0.17 4.97
CA ILE A 36 2.45 1.12 4.28
C ILE A 36 1.04 1.50 3.85
N HIS A 37 0.61 2.70 4.22
CA HIS A 37 -0.58 3.35 3.66
C HIS A 37 -0.16 4.49 2.76
N ALA A 38 -0.44 4.39 1.48
CA ALA A 38 -0.22 5.44 0.49
C ALA A 38 -1.54 6.10 0.11
N TYR A 39 -1.49 7.42 -0.15
CA TYR A 39 -2.63 8.21 -0.60
C TYR A 39 -2.39 8.86 -1.98
N PRO A 40 -2.18 8.06 -3.03
CA PRO A 40 -1.99 8.57 -4.40
C PRO A 40 -3.29 9.16 -4.96
N ILE A 41 -3.16 9.94 -6.04
CA ILE A 41 -4.29 10.46 -6.80
C ILE A 41 -4.68 9.45 -7.88
N ALA A 42 -5.92 8.98 -7.86
CA ALA A 42 -6.43 8.01 -8.82
C ALA A 42 -6.36 8.56 -10.26
N LYS A 43 -5.82 7.77 -11.17
CA LYS A 43 -5.75 8.06 -12.61
C LYS A 43 -6.99 7.58 -13.35
N ARG A 44 -7.70 6.59 -12.80
CA ARG A 44 -8.93 6.02 -13.36
C ARG A 44 -10.07 6.10 -12.34
N THR A 45 -11.31 6.09 -12.84
CA THR A 45 -12.52 6.05 -12.02
C THR A 45 -12.99 4.60 -11.94
N SER A 46 -13.41 4.15 -10.76
CA SER A 46 -14.02 2.84 -10.56
C SER A 46 -15.42 2.78 -11.21
N LYS A 47 -15.88 1.59 -11.58
CA LYS A 47 -17.15 1.31 -12.28
C LYS A 47 -18.34 1.90 -11.53
N TYR A 48 -18.36 1.72 -10.21
CA TYR A 48 -19.40 2.25 -9.33
C TYR A 48 -19.11 3.68 -8.82
N LYS A 49 -18.06 4.33 -9.33
CA LYS A 49 -17.64 5.71 -9.00
C LYS A 49 -17.37 5.96 -7.52
N ILE A 50 -17.04 4.91 -6.77
CA ILE A 50 -16.61 4.99 -5.37
C ILE A 50 -15.26 5.72 -5.30
N ILE A 51 -14.31 5.31 -6.17
CA ILE A 51 -13.05 6.02 -6.38
C ILE A 51 -13.14 6.73 -7.72
N LYS A 52 -12.94 8.05 -7.71
CA LYS A 52 -13.02 8.89 -8.91
C LYS A 52 -11.62 9.34 -9.30
N ARG A 53 -11.38 9.43 -10.61
CA ARG A 53 -10.17 10.07 -11.14
C ARG A 53 -9.98 11.44 -10.48
N ASN A 54 -8.72 11.78 -10.19
CA ASN A 54 -8.27 12.98 -9.49
C ASN A 54 -8.61 13.05 -7.99
N ASN A 55 -9.26 12.03 -7.43
CA ASN A 55 -9.42 11.90 -5.98
C ASN A 55 -8.32 11.03 -5.38
N LYS A 56 -8.03 11.25 -4.10
CA LYS A 56 -7.16 10.35 -3.34
C LYS A 56 -7.88 9.04 -3.05
N PHE A 57 -7.14 7.94 -3.09
CA PHE A 57 -7.61 6.65 -2.57
C PHE A 57 -6.56 6.08 -1.62
N LEU A 58 -6.97 5.15 -0.75
CA LEU A 58 -6.05 4.43 0.12
C LEU A 58 -5.50 3.23 -0.65
N LEU A 59 -4.18 3.19 -0.80
CA LEU A 59 -3.46 2.01 -1.25
C LEU A 59 -2.72 1.44 -0.04
N ALA A 60 -2.94 0.16 0.22
CA ALA A 60 -2.41 -0.55 1.37
C ALA A 60 -1.42 -1.63 0.93
N ILE A 61 -0.24 -1.65 1.56
CA ILE A 61 0.78 -2.68 1.38
C ILE A 61 1.16 -3.20 2.77
N SER A 62 0.76 -4.43 3.08
CA SER A 62 0.97 -5.05 4.40
C SER A 62 2.05 -6.11 4.31
N MET A 63 2.74 -6.36 5.43
CA MET A 63 3.47 -7.62 5.59
C MET A 63 2.52 -8.78 5.29
N ASN A 64 3.05 -9.82 4.65
CA ASN A 64 2.29 -11.00 4.29
C ASN A 64 3.17 -12.26 4.44
N PRO A 65 2.98 -13.06 5.50
CA PRO A 65 3.79 -14.25 5.74
C PRO A 65 3.57 -15.33 4.68
N TYR A 66 2.42 -15.34 3.99
CA TYR A 66 2.13 -16.31 2.93
C TYR A 66 2.89 -16.05 1.63
N CYS A 67 3.38 -14.82 1.44
CA CYS A 67 4.15 -14.42 0.27
C CYS A 67 5.63 -14.14 0.61
N ASN A 68 6.10 -14.55 1.79
CA ASN A 68 7.44 -14.22 2.31
C ASN A 68 7.78 -12.72 2.24
N TYR A 69 6.78 -11.86 2.47
CA TYR A 69 6.97 -10.41 2.50
C TYR A 69 6.90 -9.94 3.96
N THR A 70 8.05 -9.71 4.58
CA THR A 70 8.16 -9.55 6.03
C THR A 70 8.01 -8.10 6.48
N ASN A 71 8.06 -7.87 7.81
CA ASN A 71 8.11 -6.51 8.35
C ASN A 71 9.36 -5.77 7.88
N GLU A 72 10.49 -6.46 7.77
CA GLU A 72 11.76 -5.90 7.29
C GLU A 72 11.63 -5.44 5.82
N ASP A 73 10.96 -6.23 4.98
CA ASP A 73 10.71 -5.88 3.58
C ASP A 73 9.81 -4.64 3.48
N VAL A 74 8.70 -4.62 4.23
CA VAL A 74 7.81 -3.45 4.30
C VAL A 74 8.57 -2.19 4.75
N LEU A 75 9.43 -2.31 5.76
CA LEU A 75 10.24 -1.19 6.23
C LEU A 75 11.26 -0.73 5.18
N ALA A 76 11.90 -1.67 4.47
CA ALA A 76 12.84 -1.36 3.40
C ALA A 76 12.14 -0.66 2.23
N ASP A 77 10.97 -1.14 1.84
CA ASP A 77 10.16 -0.55 0.77
C ASP A 77 9.63 0.83 1.15
N PHE A 78 9.19 1.04 2.39
CA PHE A 78 8.81 2.36 2.88
C PHE A 78 9.97 3.37 2.75
N LYS A 79 11.18 2.97 3.14
CA LYS A 79 12.39 3.81 2.98
C LYS A 79 12.71 4.07 1.52
N ALA A 80 12.60 3.05 0.66
CA ALA A 80 12.84 3.19 -0.77
C ALA A 80 11.84 4.14 -1.44
N LEU A 81 10.55 4.06 -1.09
CA LEU A 81 9.51 5.00 -1.55
C LEU A 81 9.82 6.43 -1.07
N LYS A 82 10.15 6.60 0.21
CA LYS A 82 10.53 7.90 0.80
C LYS A 82 11.72 8.53 0.08
N MET A 83 12.73 7.74 -0.26
CA MET A 83 13.91 8.20 -0.99
C MET A 83 13.67 8.39 -2.50
N GLY A 84 12.52 7.92 -3.00
CA GLY A 84 12.18 7.89 -4.43
C GLY A 84 13.09 6.95 -5.23
N VAL A 85 13.54 5.87 -4.60
CA VAL A 85 14.27 4.76 -5.25
C VAL A 85 13.31 3.77 -5.88
N LYS A 86 12.14 3.57 -5.27
CA LYS A 86 11.02 2.80 -5.80
C LYS A 86 9.79 3.69 -6.00
N THR A 87 8.93 3.32 -6.94
CA THR A 87 7.57 3.86 -7.09
C THR A 87 6.55 2.92 -6.45
N LEU A 88 5.27 3.33 -6.40
CA LEU A 88 4.21 2.43 -5.92
C LEU A 88 4.04 1.24 -6.89
N GLU A 89 4.13 1.48 -8.20
CA GLU A 89 4.00 0.46 -9.24
C GLU A 89 5.05 -0.67 -9.10
N ASP A 90 6.27 -0.35 -8.65
CA ASP A 90 7.31 -1.35 -8.35
C ASP A 90 6.87 -2.34 -7.26
N LEU A 91 5.94 -1.94 -6.38
CA LEU A 91 5.42 -2.73 -5.27
C LEU A 91 4.06 -3.37 -5.57
N SER A 92 3.62 -3.33 -6.82
CA SER A 92 2.27 -3.74 -7.23
C SER A 92 1.89 -5.17 -6.85
N ASN A 93 2.86 -6.09 -6.79
CA ASN A 93 2.64 -7.47 -6.32
C ASN A 93 2.24 -7.57 -4.84
N HIS A 94 2.39 -6.51 -4.06
CA HIS A 94 2.08 -6.45 -2.63
C HIS A 94 0.84 -5.59 -2.32
N PHE A 95 0.13 -5.10 -3.34
CA PHE A 95 -1.08 -4.32 -3.15
C PHE A 95 -2.20 -5.19 -2.57
N TRP A 96 -2.85 -4.67 -1.53
CA TRP A 96 -3.95 -5.37 -0.85
C TRP A 96 -5.12 -5.67 -1.79
N ASN A 97 -5.54 -4.73 -2.64
CA ASN A 97 -6.61 -4.97 -3.63
C ASN A 97 -6.07 -5.41 -5.01
N GLY A 98 -4.79 -5.75 -5.10
CA GLY A 98 -4.15 -6.25 -6.32
C GLY A 98 -4.42 -5.40 -7.56
N LYS A 99 -5.03 -6.01 -8.59
CA LYS A 99 -5.34 -5.37 -9.88
C LYS A 99 -6.20 -4.12 -9.76
N GLU A 100 -7.06 -4.03 -8.75
CA GLU A 100 -7.91 -2.87 -8.54
C GLU A 100 -7.07 -1.62 -8.20
N ASP A 101 -6.15 -1.75 -7.24
CA ASP A 101 -5.22 -0.66 -6.88
C ASP A 101 -4.29 -0.31 -8.06
N MET A 102 -3.82 -1.32 -8.80
CA MET A 102 -3.04 -1.12 -10.04
C MET A 102 -3.82 -0.30 -11.07
N TYR A 103 -5.09 -0.65 -11.29
CA TYR A 103 -5.98 0.07 -12.22
C TYR A 103 -6.17 1.53 -11.79
N TYR A 104 -6.37 1.80 -10.50
CA TYR A 104 -6.51 3.17 -9.99
C TYR A 104 -5.21 3.98 -10.07
N LEU A 105 -4.05 3.35 -9.90
CA LEU A 105 -2.74 3.97 -10.21
C LEU A 105 -2.56 4.24 -11.71
N GLY A 106 -3.38 3.64 -12.56
CA GLY A 106 -3.36 3.83 -14.01
C GLY A 106 -2.48 2.82 -14.76
N MET A 107 -2.04 1.75 -14.08
CA MET A 107 -1.28 0.67 -14.68
C MET A 107 -2.09 -0.06 -15.76
N ASP A 108 -1.39 -0.67 -16.71
CA ASP A 108 -2.01 -1.46 -17.77
C ASP A 108 -2.33 -2.88 -17.27
N VAL A 109 -3.55 -3.05 -16.77
CA VAL A 109 -4.05 -4.32 -16.23
C VAL A 109 -5.40 -4.63 -16.84
N ASP A 110 -5.60 -5.88 -17.23
CA ASP A 110 -6.93 -6.41 -17.56
C ASP A 110 -7.70 -6.62 -16.25
N TYR A 111 -8.41 -5.56 -15.86
CA TYR A 111 -9.28 -5.49 -14.68
C TYR A 111 -10.69 -5.19 -15.16
N GLN A 112 -11.57 -6.20 -15.03
CA GLN A 112 -13.00 -6.08 -15.31
C GLN A 112 -13.73 -6.01 -13.96
N GLU A 113 -14.14 -4.81 -13.58
CA GLU A 113 -15.05 -4.56 -12.44
C GLU A 113 -16.47 -5.08 -12.70
#